data_AF-A0AAU6L7G7-F1
#
_entry.id   AF-A0AAU6L7G7-F1
#
_cell.length_a   1.000
_cell.length_b   1.000
_cell.length_c   1.000
_cell.angle_alpha   90.00
_cell.angle_beta   90.00
_cell.angle_gamma   90.00
#
_symmetry.space_group_name_H-M   'P 1'
#
loop_
_entity.id
_entity.type
_entity.pdbx_description
1 polymer ?
#
loop_
_entity_poly.entity_id
_entity_poly.type
_entity_poly.pdbx_seq_one_letter_code
_entity_poly.pdbx_strand_id
1 'polypeptide(L)'
;MGLYVETRIRVGMDELWERSQDPAQHQRWDLRFTSIDHLPCAEGEPQRFRYATRVLPFLSVEGTGISAGERHRSDGSRVSALRFASEHPLSLLAEGSGYWRYVPGPDGIRFLTGYDYQPRWGRFGALADRLVFRPLMGWATAWSFDRLRLWCERGTTPGRALARAIGEGALRVLLSVAALLYAPLPAALLVLAAALLLPPLPGTPAARRCLRTPPGRTPARAPRLLSTLEPS
;
A
#
# COMPACT_ATOMS: atom_id res chain seq x y z
N MET A 1 -5.22 -11.31 -11.36
CA MET A 1 -4.86 -10.07 -12.09
C MET A 1 -4.09 -9.24 -11.10
N GLY A 2 -2.76 -9.24 -11.23
CA GLY A 2 -1.89 -8.63 -10.24
C GLY A 2 -2.14 -7.13 -10.05
N LEU A 3 -1.96 -6.68 -8.83
CA LEU A 3 -1.93 -5.27 -8.47
C LEU A 3 -0.53 -4.72 -8.75
N TYR A 4 -0.50 -3.52 -9.32
CA TYR A 4 0.72 -2.78 -9.58
C TYR A 4 0.58 -1.39 -8.97
N VAL A 5 1.58 -0.94 -8.24
CA VAL A 5 1.67 0.45 -7.77
C VAL A 5 3.10 0.92 -7.90
N GLU A 6 3.29 2.10 -8.47
CA GLU A 6 4.58 2.76 -8.61
C GLU A 6 4.49 4.21 -8.15
N THR A 7 5.53 4.66 -7.47
CA THR A 7 5.76 6.06 -7.15
C THR A 7 7.23 6.41 -7.33
N ARG A 8 7.53 7.70 -7.45
CA ARG A 8 8.90 8.21 -7.46
C ARG A 8 9.14 8.97 -6.17
N ILE A 9 10.25 8.67 -5.50
CA ILE A 9 10.60 9.25 -4.20
C ILE A 9 11.99 9.86 -4.28
N ARG A 10 12.09 11.17 -4.06
CA ARG A 10 13.38 11.89 -3.98
C ARG A 10 14.02 11.66 -2.61
N VAL A 11 14.78 10.59 -2.48
CA VAL A 11 15.44 10.15 -1.24
C VAL A 11 16.61 9.21 -1.58
N GLY A 12 17.55 9.04 -0.65
CA GLY A 12 18.62 8.05 -0.76
C GLY A 12 18.11 6.61 -0.66
N MET A 13 18.86 5.65 -1.22
CA MET A 13 18.47 4.24 -1.23
C MET A 13 18.38 3.65 0.17
N ASP A 14 19.35 3.95 1.03
CA ASP A 14 19.40 3.38 2.38
C ASP A 14 18.25 3.88 3.25
N GLU A 15 17.94 5.18 3.20
CA GLU A 15 16.82 5.76 3.93
C GLU A 15 15.47 5.18 3.47
N LEU A 16 15.28 5.01 2.15
CA LEU A 16 14.05 4.39 1.64
C LEU A 16 13.97 2.90 2.01
N TRP A 17 15.10 2.20 1.90
CA TRP A 17 15.20 0.79 2.24
C TRP A 17 14.85 0.57 3.71
N GLU A 18 15.50 1.28 4.63
CA GLU A 18 15.25 1.22 6.06
C GLU A 18 13.79 1.49 6.40
N ARG A 19 13.21 2.61 5.92
CA ARG A 19 11.81 2.97 6.23
C ARG A 19 10.78 1.99 5.68
N SER A 20 11.17 1.19 4.70
CA SER A 20 10.28 0.25 4.03
C SER A 20 10.47 -1.18 4.55
N GLN A 21 11.70 -1.60 4.88
CA GLN A 21 12.00 -2.96 5.34
C GLN A 21 11.96 -3.10 6.88
N ASP A 22 12.24 -2.04 7.65
CA ASP A 22 12.10 -2.08 9.12
C ASP A 22 10.60 -2.15 9.49
N PRO A 23 10.13 -3.23 10.13
CA PRO A 23 8.72 -3.39 10.53
C PRO A 23 8.20 -2.22 11.39
N ALA A 24 9.03 -1.70 12.30
CA ALA A 24 8.67 -0.63 13.20
C ALA A 24 8.41 0.68 12.43
N GLN A 25 9.08 0.88 11.29
CA GLN A 25 8.82 2.01 10.41
C GLN A 25 7.70 1.71 9.41
N HIS A 26 7.67 0.50 8.85
CA HIS A 26 6.72 0.09 7.82
C HIS A 26 5.26 0.25 8.29
N GLN A 27 4.94 -0.27 9.48
CA GLN A 27 3.60 -0.18 10.04
C GLN A 27 3.12 1.27 10.28
N ARG A 28 4.03 2.25 10.33
CA ARG A 28 3.67 3.65 10.56
C ARG A 28 3.02 4.28 9.34
N TRP A 29 3.41 3.89 8.12
CA TRP A 29 2.96 4.52 6.89
C TRP A 29 2.01 3.67 6.05
N ASP A 30 2.09 2.34 6.14
CA ASP A 30 1.26 1.43 5.35
C ASP A 30 -0.15 1.25 5.95
N LEU A 31 -1.19 1.58 5.19
CA LEU A 31 -2.58 1.37 5.60
C LEU A 31 -2.98 -0.10 5.66
N ARG A 32 -2.24 -0.97 4.95
CA ARG A 32 -2.58 -2.39 4.83
C ARG A 32 -2.16 -3.18 6.06
N PHE A 33 -1.20 -2.67 6.83
CA PHE A 33 -0.63 -3.37 7.97
C PHE A 33 -0.68 -2.48 9.20
N THR A 34 -1.40 -2.91 10.23
CA THR A 34 -1.49 -2.24 11.53
C THR A 34 -0.37 -2.66 12.47
N SER A 35 0.05 -3.92 12.40
CA SER A 35 1.24 -4.43 13.06
C SER A 35 1.98 -5.39 12.14
N ILE A 36 3.30 -5.41 12.29
CA ILE A 36 4.19 -6.38 11.64
C ILE A 36 5.20 -6.83 12.69
N ASP A 37 5.15 -8.11 13.04
CA ASP A 37 5.99 -8.70 14.07
C ASP A 37 6.87 -9.77 13.43
N HIS A 38 8.19 -9.54 13.42
CA HIS A 38 9.14 -10.55 12.99
C HIS A 38 9.17 -11.70 13.99
N LEU A 39 9.06 -12.92 13.46
CA LEU A 39 9.25 -14.13 14.25
C LEU A 39 10.76 -14.42 14.39
N PRO A 40 11.18 -15.10 15.47
CA PRO A 40 12.55 -15.58 15.61
C PRO A 40 12.95 -16.38 14.37
N CYS A 41 14.13 -16.09 13.83
CA CYS A 41 14.65 -16.69 12.61
C CYS A 41 16.13 -17.04 12.83
N ALA A 42 16.52 -18.24 12.40
CA ALA A 42 17.92 -18.66 12.41
C ALA A 42 18.67 -18.03 11.22
N GLU A 43 19.99 -17.87 11.37
CA GLU A 43 20.83 -17.27 10.34
C GLU A 43 20.77 -18.11 9.04
N GLY A 44 20.35 -17.49 7.94
CA GLY A 44 20.19 -18.14 6.64
C GLY A 44 18.78 -18.67 6.33
N GLU A 45 17.85 -18.66 7.28
CA GLU A 45 16.44 -19.00 7.01
C GLU A 45 15.64 -17.80 6.47
N PRO A 46 14.55 -18.04 5.71
CA PRO A 46 13.65 -16.96 5.30
C PRO A 46 12.99 -16.30 6.52
N GLN A 47 13.12 -14.97 6.64
CA GLN A 47 12.52 -14.21 7.73
C GLN A 47 10.99 -14.33 7.69
N ARG A 48 10.40 -14.94 8.71
CA ARG A 48 8.95 -15.05 8.87
C ARG A 48 8.43 -13.88 9.68
N PHE A 49 7.21 -13.42 9.38
CA PHE A 49 6.56 -12.36 10.13
C PHE A 49 5.06 -12.66 10.29
N ARG A 50 4.48 -12.13 11.36
CA ARG A 50 3.04 -12.02 11.53
C ARG A 50 2.63 -10.60 11.19
N TYR A 51 1.47 -10.45 10.57
CA TYR A 51 0.90 -9.14 10.34
C TYR A 51 -0.56 -9.13 10.76
N ALA A 52 -1.03 -7.97 11.21
CA ALA A 52 -2.44 -7.75 11.45
C ALA A 52 -2.91 -6.53 10.66
N THR A 53 -4.10 -6.64 10.08
CA THR A 53 -4.81 -5.52 9.45
C THR A 53 -6.05 -5.20 10.28
N ARG A 54 -6.06 -4.05 10.95
CA ARG A 54 -7.27 -3.56 11.63
C ARG A 54 -8.23 -3.00 10.59
N VAL A 55 -9.34 -3.70 10.38
CA VAL A 55 -10.38 -3.33 9.40
C VAL A 55 -11.48 -2.45 10.03
N LEU A 56 -11.77 -2.64 11.32
CA LEU A 56 -12.71 -1.83 12.10
C LEU A 56 -12.21 -1.69 13.55
N PRO A 57 -12.76 -0.77 14.37
CA PRO A 57 -12.58 -0.82 15.81
C PRO A 57 -12.92 -2.24 16.32
N PHE A 58 -11.97 -2.87 17.02
CA PHE A 58 -12.06 -4.23 17.56
C PHE A 58 -12.05 -5.39 16.55
N LEU A 59 -11.91 -5.12 15.25
CA LEU A 59 -11.80 -6.17 14.22
C LEU A 59 -10.45 -6.11 13.53
N SER A 60 -9.60 -7.11 13.82
CA SER A 60 -8.34 -7.34 13.14
C SER A 60 -8.39 -8.65 12.35
N VAL A 61 -7.78 -8.63 11.18
CA VAL A 61 -7.51 -9.83 10.38
C VAL A 61 -6.02 -10.10 10.49
N GLU A 62 -5.68 -11.29 10.98
CA GLU A 62 -4.29 -11.72 11.16
C GLU A 62 -3.84 -12.58 9.97
N GLY A 63 -2.57 -12.42 9.60
CA GLY A 63 -1.92 -13.26 8.61
C GLY A 63 -0.45 -13.50 8.95
N THR A 64 0.14 -14.40 8.18
CA THR A 64 1.56 -14.76 8.26
C THR A 64 2.22 -14.42 6.93
N GLY A 65 3.49 -14.07 6.99
CA GLY A 65 4.28 -13.78 5.81
C GLY A 65 5.70 -14.29 5.95
N ILE A 66 6.34 -14.42 4.80
CA ILE A 66 7.73 -14.83 4.67
C ILE A 66 8.40 -13.85 3.71
N SER A 67 9.45 -13.18 4.17
CA SER A 67 10.39 -12.50 3.29
C SER A 67 11.20 -13.57 2.58
N ALA A 68 10.86 -13.79 1.31
CA ALA A 68 11.35 -14.90 0.51
C ALA A 68 12.72 -14.62 -0.12
N GLY A 69 13.24 -13.40 0.01
CA GLY A 69 14.60 -13.05 -0.33
C GLY A 69 14.78 -11.61 -0.79
N GLU A 70 15.99 -11.12 -0.55
CA GLU A 70 16.44 -9.80 -0.95
C GLU A 70 17.52 -9.95 -2.02
N ARG A 71 17.54 -9.06 -3.01
CA ARG A 71 18.61 -9.00 -4.00
C ARG A 71 19.08 -7.57 -4.17
N HIS A 72 20.37 -7.37 -3.94
CA HIS A 72 21.08 -6.15 -4.27
C HIS A 72 21.84 -6.39 -5.57
N ARG A 73 21.55 -5.56 -6.58
CA ARG A 73 22.24 -5.63 -7.88
C ARG A 73 23.38 -4.62 -7.92
N SER A 74 24.37 -4.91 -8.77
CA SER A 74 25.51 -4.02 -9.03
C SER A 74 25.11 -2.66 -9.62
N ASP A 75 23.93 -2.58 -10.27
CA ASP A 75 23.35 -1.33 -10.78
C ASP A 75 22.71 -0.45 -9.67
N GLY A 76 22.85 -0.85 -8.40
CA GLY A 76 22.25 -0.18 -7.24
C GLY A 76 20.77 -0.48 -7.05
N SER A 77 20.13 -1.26 -7.93
CA SER A 77 18.73 -1.66 -7.75
C SER A 77 18.59 -2.71 -6.64
N ARG A 78 17.52 -2.59 -5.86
CA ARG A 78 17.17 -3.55 -4.82
C ARG A 78 15.82 -4.19 -5.12
N VAL A 79 15.66 -5.44 -4.72
CA VAL A 79 14.39 -6.17 -4.79
C VAL A 79 14.18 -6.91 -3.48
N SER A 80 12.99 -6.77 -2.91
CA SER A 80 12.54 -7.56 -1.76
C SER A 80 11.31 -8.35 -2.19
N ALA A 81 11.37 -9.68 -2.11
CA ALA A 81 10.27 -10.57 -2.45
C ALA A 81 9.63 -11.11 -1.17
N LEU A 82 8.31 -11.13 -1.14
CA LEU A 82 7.55 -11.61 0.01
C LEU A 82 6.39 -12.51 -0.41
N ARG A 83 6.08 -13.47 0.43
CA ARG A 83 4.87 -14.29 0.37
C ARG A 83 4.06 -14.02 1.63
N PHE A 84 2.75 -14.05 1.51
CA PHE A 84 1.85 -13.84 2.63
C PHE A 84 0.66 -14.78 2.50
N ALA A 85 0.15 -15.22 3.63
CA ALA A 85 -1.03 -16.06 3.73
C ALA A 85 -1.85 -15.61 4.94
N SER A 86 -3.14 -15.90 4.92
CA SER A 86 -4.00 -15.59 6.05
C SER A 86 -5.00 -16.71 6.28
N GLU A 87 -4.83 -17.44 7.38
CA GLU A 87 -5.75 -18.49 7.79
C GLU A 87 -7.03 -17.92 8.43
N HIS A 88 -6.98 -16.65 8.87
CA HIS A 88 -8.06 -15.99 9.58
C HIS A 88 -9.41 -16.12 8.83
N PRO A 89 -10.50 -16.58 9.49
CA PRO A 89 -11.77 -16.90 8.83
C PRO A 89 -12.40 -15.75 8.05
N LEU A 90 -12.21 -14.52 8.56
CA LEU A 90 -12.72 -13.29 7.93
C LEU A 90 -11.83 -12.76 6.81
N SER A 91 -10.64 -13.34 6.60
CA SER A 91 -9.78 -12.93 5.50
C SER A 91 -10.33 -13.43 4.18
N LEU A 92 -10.61 -12.52 3.25
CA LEU A 92 -10.85 -12.87 1.86
C LEU A 92 -9.56 -13.39 1.19
N LEU A 93 -8.39 -13.07 1.71
CA LEU A 93 -7.10 -13.42 1.13
C LEU A 93 -6.64 -14.78 1.68
N ALA A 94 -6.46 -15.78 0.81
CA ALA A 94 -5.92 -17.08 1.20
C ALA A 94 -4.39 -17.04 1.26
N GLU A 95 -3.78 -16.81 0.09
CA GLU A 95 -2.35 -16.75 -0.11
C GLU A 95 -2.03 -15.74 -1.20
N GLY A 96 -0.85 -15.15 -1.14
CA GLY A 96 -0.39 -14.19 -2.12
C GLY A 96 1.12 -14.06 -2.12
N SER A 97 1.61 -13.47 -3.21
CA SER A 97 3.02 -13.18 -3.37
C SER A 97 3.17 -11.79 -3.96
N GLY A 98 4.21 -11.11 -3.50
CA GLY A 98 4.52 -9.76 -3.91
C GLY A 98 6.01 -9.53 -3.97
N TYR A 99 6.38 -8.45 -4.63
CA TYR A 99 7.73 -7.94 -4.58
C TYR A 99 7.69 -6.43 -4.53
N TRP A 100 8.72 -5.88 -3.92
CA TRP A 100 9.07 -4.47 -3.97
C TRP A 100 10.35 -4.33 -4.76
N ARG A 101 10.41 -3.31 -5.61
CA ARG A 101 11.57 -3.02 -6.44
C ARG A 101 11.92 -1.55 -6.31
N TYR A 102 13.21 -1.31 -6.14
CA TYR A 102 13.82 -0.01 -5.96
C TYR A 102 14.77 0.19 -7.13
N VAL A 103 14.48 1.14 -8.00
CA VAL A 103 15.30 1.44 -9.17
C VAL A 103 15.82 2.87 -9.04
N PRO A 104 17.14 3.06 -8.80
CA PRO A 104 17.75 4.39 -8.84
C PRO A 104 17.48 5.09 -10.17
N GLY A 105 17.29 6.40 -10.13
CA GLY A 105 17.10 7.24 -11.30
C GLY A 105 17.52 8.68 -11.03
N PRO A 106 17.53 9.56 -12.04
CA PRO A 106 18.07 10.92 -11.93
C PRO A 106 17.35 11.76 -10.88
N ASP A 107 16.02 11.75 -10.88
CA ASP A 107 15.17 12.48 -9.92
C ASP A 107 14.71 11.60 -8.74
N GLY A 108 15.60 10.74 -8.23
CA GLY A 108 15.34 9.85 -7.10
C GLY A 108 14.94 8.42 -7.49
N ILE A 109 14.40 7.68 -6.52
CA ILE A 109 14.17 6.25 -6.64
C ILE A 109 12.76 5.99 -7.18
N ARG A 110 12.67 5.16 -8.22
CA ARG A 110 11.42 4.57 -8.65
C ARG A 110 11.12 3.37 -7.76
N PHE A 111 10.13 3.54 -6.89
CA PHE A 111 9.67 2.54 -5.94
C PHE A 111 8.37 1.93 -6.44
N LEU A 112 8.37 0.62 -6.66
CA LEU A 112 7.21 -0.08 -7.19
C LEU A 112 6.97 -1.40 -6.48
N THR A 113 5.71 -1.81 -6.48
CA THR A 113 5.28 -3.13 -6.05
C THR A 113 4.40 -3.78 -7.10
N GLY A 114 4.60 -5.08 -7.29
CA GLY A 114 3.66 -5.96 -7.96
C GLY A 114 3.29 -7.09 -7.01
N TYR A 115 2.00 -7.38 -6.85
CA TYR A 115 1.56 -8.54 -6.07
C TYR A 115 0.25 -9.11 -6.60
N ASP A 116 0.06 -10.41 -6.44
CA ASP A 116 -1.21 -11.10 -6.70
C ASP A 116 -1.52 -12.02 -5.53
N TYR A 117 -2.80 -12.30 -5.32
CA TYR A 117 -3.28 -13.16 -4.26
C TYR A 117 -4.54 -13.91 -4.69
N GLN A 118 -4.77 -15.06 -4.08
CA GLN A 118 -5.96 -15.88 -4.30
C GLN A 118 -7.05 -15.50 -3.30
N PRO A 119 -8.26 -15.12 -3.78
CA PRO A 119 -9.39 -14.89 -2.90
C PRO A 119 -10.02 -16.22 -2.43
N ARG A 120 -10.59 -16.23 -1.22
CA ARG A 120 -11.37 -17.33 -0.64
C ARG A 120 -12.83 -17.29 -1.14
N TRP A 121 -13.64 -18.25 -0.72
CA TRP A 121 -15.10 -18.30 -0.94
C TRP A 121 -15.55 -18.44 -2.40
N GLY A 122 -14.72 -19.09 -3.24
CA GLY A 122 -15.07 -19.48 -4.60
C GLY A 122 -15.55 -18.31 -5.46
N ARG A 123 -16.66 -18.49 -6.18
CA ARG A 123 -17.16 -17.49 -7.16
C ARG A 123 -17.62 -16.18 -6.50
N PHE A 124 -18.21 -16.23 -5.31
CA PHE A 124 -18.66 -15.05 -4.60
C PHE A 124 -17.47 -14.20 -4.16
N GLY A 125 -16.47 -14.83 -3.54
CA GLY A 125 -15.26 -14.13 -3.13
C GLY A 125 -14.46 -13.61 -4.32
N ALA A 126 -14.43 -14.32 -5.45
CA ALA A 126 -13.82 -13.80 -6.68
C ALA A 126 -14.51 -12.54 -7.22
N LEU A 127 -15.84 -12.46 -7.12
CA LEU A 127 -16.60 -11.27 -7.54
C LEU A 127 -16.37 -10.09 -6.58
N ALA A 128 -16.46 -10.34 -5.27
CA ALA A 128 -16.19 -9.33 -4.24
C ALA A 128 -14.74 -8.82 -4.33
N ASP A 129 -13.79 -9.72 -4.60
CA ASP A 129 -12.39 -9.40 -4.78
C ASP A 129 -12.19 -8.49 -5.99
N ARG A 130 -12.80 -8.83 -7.13
CA ARG A 130 -12.68 -8.05 -8.37
C ARG A 130 -13.30 -6.66 -8.26
N LEU A 131 -14.47 -6.54 -7.64
CA LEU A 131 -15.25 -5.30 -7.63
C LEU A 131 -14.89 -4.36 -6.46
N VAL A 132 -14.44 -4.92 -5.33
CA VAL A 132 -14.26 -4.15 -4.09
C VAL A 132 -12.83 -4.29 -3.58
N PHE A 133 -12.38 -5.51 -3.29
CA PHE A 133 -11.16 -5.72 -2.52
C PHE A 133 -9.90 -5.35 -3.31
N ARG A 134 -9.73 -5.80 -4.55
CA ARG A 134 -8.57 -5.41 -5.39
C ARG A 134 -8.49 -3.91 -5.64
N PRO A 135 -9.57 -3.21 -6.07
CA PRO A 135 -9.54 -1.76 -6.20
C PRO A 135 -9.15 -1.05 -4.90
N LEU A 136 -9.70 -1.49 -3.76
CA LEU A 136 -9.38 -0.95 -2.45
C LEU A 136 -7.92 -1.20 -2.06
N MET A 137 -7.41 -2.41 -2.24
CA MET A 137 -6.02 -2.77 -1.96
C MET A 137 -5.04 -1.98 -2.83
N GLY A 138 -5.35 -1.82 -4.12
CA GLY A 138 -4.57 -0.97 -5.03
C GLY A 138 -4.59 0.50 -4.61
N TRP A 139 -5.75 1.02 -4.19
CA TRP A 139 -5.86 2.38 -3.66
C TRP A 139 -5.09 2.55 -2.34
N ALA A 140 -5.23 1.63 -1.39
CA ALA A 140 -4.57 1.66 -0.09
C ALA A 140 -3.05 1.58 -0.24
N THR A 141 -2.56 0.72 -1.14
CA THR A 141 -1.13 0.63 -1.48
C THR A 141 -0.62 1.96 -2.03
N ALA A 142 -1.33 2.55 -2.99
CA ALA A 142 -0.97 3.85 -3.58
C ALA A 142 -1.00 5.00 -2.57
N TRP A 143 -2.01 5.05 -1.70
CA TRP A 143 -2.09 6.05 -0.65
C TRP A 143 -0.92 5.92 0.34
N SER A 144 -0.57 4.67 0.70
CA SER A 144 0.56 4.36 1.58
C SER A 144 1.89 4.77 0.97
N PHE A 145 2.07 4.54 -0.34
CA PHE A 145 3.26 4.96 -1.08
C PHE A 145 3.43 6.47 -1.11
N ASP A 146 2.35 7.24 -1.33
CA ASP A 146 2.42 8.70 -1.27
C ASP A 146 2.65 9.20 0.17
N ARG A 147 2.13 8.52 1.19
CA ARG A 147 2.43 8.84 2.60
C ARG A 147 3.90 8.60 2.94
N LEU A 148 4.49 7.49 2.50
CA LEU A 148 5.93 7.23 2.59
C LEU A 148 6.73 8.30 1.85
N ARG A 149 6.31 8.65 0.63
CA ARG A 149 6.92 9.72 -0.17
C ARG A 149 6.92 11.06 0.55
N LEU A 150 5.81 11.45 1.19
CA LEU A 150 5.73 12.69 1.97
C LEU A 150 6.65 12.67 3.19
N TRP A 151 6.85 11.50 3.80
CA TRP A 151 7.79 11.37 4.89
C TRP A 151 9.25 11.47 4.42
N CYS A 152 9.60 10.82 3.31
CA CYS A 152 10.94 10.89 2.72
C CYS A 152 11.27 12.28 2.15
N GLU A 153 10.37 12.88 1.36
CA GLU A 153 10.69 14.13 0.65
C GLU A 153 10.48 15.39 1.49
N ARG A 154 9.60 15.36 2.50
CA ARG A 154 9.19 16.56 3.24
C ARG A 154 9.36 16.43 4.75
N GLY A 155 9.91 15.31 5.24
CA GLY A 155 10.00 15.03 6.67
C GLY A 155 8.64 14.98 7.39
N THR A 156 7.52 14.91 6.67
CA THR A 156 6.19 14.83 7.29
C THR A 156 6.01 13.43 7.85
N THR A 157 6.09 13.27 9.17
CA THR A 157 5.93 11.96 9.79
C THR A 157 4.60 11.30 9.39
N PRO A 158 4.54 9.97 9.30
CA PRO A 158 3.32 9.29 8.86
C PRO A 158 2.10 9.65 9.71
N GLY A 159 2.26 9.81 11.03
CA GLY A 159 1.18 10.25 11.92
C GLY A 159 0.63 11.64 11.57
N ARG A 160 1.52 12.62 11.27
CA ARG A 160 1.11 13.96 10.84
C ARG A 160 0.43 13.93 9.47
N ALA A 161 0.92 13.11 8.54
CA ALA A 161 0.31 12.95 7.23
C ALA A 161 -1.12 12.37 7.33
N LEU A 162 -1.34 11.42 8.24
CA LEU A 162 -2.67 10.87 8.54
C LEU A 162 -3.57 11.93 9.18
N ALA A 163 -3.08 12.68 10.17
CA ALA A 163 -3.85 13.75 10.80
C ALA A 163 -4.29 14.83 9.78
N ARG A 164 -3.41 15.19 8.83
CA ARG A 164 -3.78 16.09 7.71
C ARG A 164 -4.88 15.51 6.83
N ALA A 165 -4.79 14.22 6.48
CA ALA A 165 -5.84 13.56 5.69
C ALA A 165 -7.19 13.54 6.41
N ILE A 166 -7.19 13.24 7.71
CA ILE A 166 -8.41 13.24 8.54
C ILE A 166 -8.97 14.66 8.63
N GLY A 167 -8.13 15.66 8.94
CA GLY A 167 -8.57 17.05 9.07
C GLY A 167 -9.12 17.62 7.76
N GLU A 168 -8.46 17.33 6.63
CA GLU A 168 -8.94 17.73 5.31
C GLU A 168 -10.26 17.04 4.96
N GLY A 169 -10.39 15.73 5.23
CA GLY A 169 -11.63 14.99 5.01
C GLY A 169 -12.78 15.51 5.89
N ALA A 170 -12.52 15.74 7.17
CA ALA A 170 -13.49 16.30 8.11
C ALA A 170 -13.98 17.68 7.66
N LEU A 171 -13.07 18.57 7.23
CA LEU A 171 -13.44 19.88 6.71
C LEU A 171 -14.34 19.76 5.46
N ARG A 172 -13.98 18.88 4.51
CA ARG A 172 -14.81 18.65 3.31
C ARG A 172 -16.21 18.15 3.67
N VAL A 173 -16.31 17.23 4.63
CA VAL A 173 -17.60 16.72 5.13
C VAL A 173 -18.40 17.83 5.80
N LEU A 174 -17.80 18.57 6.72
CA LEU A 174 -18.46 19.67 7.44
C LEU A 174 -18.99 20.73 6.48
N LEU A 175 -18.19 21.14 5.48
CA LEU A 175 -18.62 22.09 4.46
C LEU A 175 -19.77 21.54 3.61
N SER A 176 -19.71 20.25 3.24
CA SER A 176 -20.79 19.61 2.48
C SER A 176 -22.09 19.54 3.28
N VAL A 177 -22.01 19.16 4.55
CA VAL A 177 -23.16 19.12 5.47
C VAL A 177 -23.74 20.53 5.67
N ALA A 178 -22.89 21.52 5.94
CA ALA A 178 -23.33 22.91 6.09
C ALA A 178 -24.01 23.43 4.82
N ALA A 179 -23.47 23.12 3.64
CA ALA A 179 -24.07 23.53 2.38
C ALA A 179 -25.44 22.86 2.13
N LEU A 180 -25.60 21.57 2.48
CA LEU A 180 -26.88 20.88 2.38
C LEU A 180 -27.94 21.43 3.35
N LEU A 181 -27.53 21.92 4.52
CA LEU A 181 -28.44 22.44 5.54
C LEU A 181 -28.83 23.90 5.31
N TYR A 182 -27.91 24.73 4.79
CA TYR A 182 -28.04 26.18 4.82
C TYR A 182 -27.97 26.87 3.46
N ALA A 183 -27.61 26.16 2.38
CA ALA A 183 -27.49 26.74 1.04
C ALA A 183 -28.61 26.27 0.10
N PRO A 184 -29.00 27.08 -0.90
CA PRO A 184 -29.91 26.62 -1.95
C PRO A 184 -29.29 25.44 -2.72
N LEU A 185 -30.13 24.53 -3.20
CA LEU A 185 -29.70 23.26 -3.81
C LEU A 185 -28.58 23.43 -4.87
N PRO A 186 -28.60 24.40 -5.80
CA PRO A 186 -27.50 24.58 -6.75
C PRO A 186 -26.16 24.87 -6.08
N ALA A 187 -26.14 25.70 -5.04
CA ALA A 187 -24.93 26.02 -4.29
C ALA A 187 -24.45 24.81 -3.47
N ALA A 188 -25.38 24.06 -2.87
CA ALA A 188 -25.04 22.82 -2.17
C ALA A 188 -24.38 21.80 -3.10
N LEU A 189 -24.96 21.58 -4.30
CA LEU A 189 -24.40 20.68 -5.30
C LEU A 189 -23.00 21.10 -5.75
N LEU A 190 -22.73 22.40 -5.89
CA LEU A 190 -21.38 22.90 -6.20
C LEU A 190 -20.38 22.60 -5.09
N VAL A 191 -20.77 22.76 -3.82
CA VAL A 191 -19.90 22.42 -2.68
C VAL A 191 -19.63 20.92 -2.63
N LEU A 192 -20.64 20.07 -2.83
CA LEU A 192 -20.46 18.62 -2.91
C LEU A 192 -19.52 18.23 -4.05
N ALA A 193 -19.72 18.81 -5.24
CA ALA A 193 -18.85 18.58 -6.39
C ALA A 193 -17.40 19.00 -6.08
N ALA A 194 -17.20 20.18 -5.48
CA ALA A 194 -15.87 20.63 -5.08
C ALA A 194 -15.23 19.70 -4.03
N ALA A 195 -15.99 19.24 -3.03
CA ALA A 195 -15.52 18.33 -2.00
C ALA A 195 -15.04 16.97 -2.56
N LEU A 196 -15.67 16.49 -3.64
CA LEU A 196 -15.33 15.23 -4.30
C LEU A 196 -14.23 15.37 -5.37
N LEU A 197 -14.27 16.44 -6.15
CA LEU A 197 -13.45 16.60 -7.35
C LEU A 197 -12.13 17.33 -7.08
N LEU A 198 -12.07 18.21 -6.07
CA LEU A 198 -10.84 18.94 -5.79
C LEU A 198 -9.76 17.99 -5.25
N PRO A 199 -8.53 18.06 -5.79
CA PRO A 199 -7.43 17.24 -5.34
C PRO A 199 -7.11 17.49 -3.86
N PRO A 200 -6.83 16.44 -3.06
CA PRO A 200 -6.16 16.58 -1.77
C PRO A 200 -4.93 17.49 -1.78
N LEU A 201 -4.76 18.26 -0.71
CA LEU A 201 -3.69 19.23 -0.53
C LEU A 201 -2.29 18.61 -0.76
N PRO A 202 -1.27 19.39 -1.19
CA PRO A 202 0.07 18.88 -1.47
C PRO A 202 0.72 18.12 -0.30
N GLY A 203 0.37 18.45 0.94
CA GLY A 203 0.86 17.80 2.16
C GLY A 203 -0.02 16.65 2.70
N THR A 204 -1.11 16.34 2.02
CA THR A 204 -2.04 15.25 2.33
C THR A 204 -1.77 14.06 1.40
N PRO A 205 -1.64 12.82 1.92
CA PRO A 205 -1.43 11.66 1.08
C PRO A 205 -2.58 11.43 0.10
N ALA A 206 -2.25 11.03 -1.13
CA ALA A 206 -3.24 10.83 -2.18
C ALA A 206 -2.84 9.71 -3.15
N ALA A 207 -3.63 8.63 -3.19
CA ALA A 207 -3.43 7.50 -4.09
C ALA A 207 -3.31 7.89 -5.59
N ARG A 208 -3.98 8.97 -6.01
CA ARG A 208 -3.92 9.45 -7.40
C ARG A 208 -2.53 9.94 -7.84
N ARG A 209 -1.59 10.17 -6.91
CA ARG A 209 -0.21 10.56 -7.22
C ARG A 209 0.68 9.37 -7.57
N CYS A 210 0.18 8.15 -7.43
CA CYS A 210 0.90 6.93 -7.80
C CYS A 210 0.31 6.32 -9.07
N LEU A 211 1.18 5.71 -9.88
CA LEU A 211 0.78 4.94 -11.05
C LEU A 211 0.26 3.58 -10.58
N ARG A 212 -0.92 3.18 -11.04
CA ARG A 212 -1.54 1.87 -10.71
C ARG A 212 -1.57 0.90 -11.89
N THR A 213 -1.04 1.33 -13.01
CA THR A 213 -0.86 0.54 -14.23
C THR A 213 0.60 0.63 -14.65
N PRO A 214 1.23 -0.50 -15.03
CA PRO A 214 2.62 -0.47 -15.49
C PRO A 214 2.74 0.31 -16.81
N PRO A 215 3.72 1.22 -16.94
CA PRO A 215 3.98 1.92 -18.19
C PRO A 215 4.56 0.95 -19.23
N GLY A 216 3.95 0.93 -20.42
CA GLY A 216 4.28 -0.02 -21.50
C GLY A 216 3.66 -1.40 -21.27
N ARG A 217 2.76 -1.83 -22.17
CA ARG A 217 2.08 -3.14 -22.10
C ARG A 217 3.11 -4.28 -22.20
N THR A 218 3.48 -4.82 -21.05
CA THR A 218 3.62 -6.26 -20.86
C THR A 218 3.25 -6.51 -19.40
N PRO A 219 2.24 -7.35 -19.08
CA PRO A 219 1.92 -7.66 -17.70
C PRO A 219 3.22 -8.12 -17.04
N ALA A 220 3.65 -7.40 -15.99
CA ALA A 220 4.91 -7.64 -15.33
C ALA A 220 4.96 -9.12 -14.95
N ARG A 221 5.69 -9.91 -15.74
CA ARG A 221 5.91 -11.32 -15.46
C ARG A 221 6.61 -11.33 -14.12
N ALA A 222 5.92 -11.89 -13.13
CA ALA A 222 6.45 -12.01 -11.78
C ALA A 222 7.90 -12.54 -11.90
N PRO A 223 8.91 -11.88 -11.31
CA PRO A 223 10.30 -12.26 -11.54
C PRO A 223 10.49 -13.75 -11.24
N ARG A 224 11.33 -14.45 -12.03
CA ARG A 224 11.67 -15.90 -11.90
C ARG A 224 12.14 -16.33 -10.49
N LEU A 225 12.34 -15.36 -9.58
CA LEU A 225 12.46 -15.58 -8.15
C LEU A 225 11.26 -16.35 -7.55
N LEU A 226 10.04 -16.14 -8.07
CA LEU A 226 8.85 -16.82 -7.56
C LEU A 226 8.77 -18.30 -7.98
N SER A 227 9.45 -18.70 -9.05
CA SER A 227 9.45 -20.08 -9.56
C SER A 227 10.59 -20.94 -9.01
N THR A 228 11.45 -20.41 -8.15
CA THR A 228 12.61 -21.14 -7.57
C THR A 228 12.43 -21.45 -6.08
N LEU A 229 11.24 -21.21 -5.54
CA LEU A 229 10.89 -21.54 -4.16
C LEU A 229 9.99 -22.77 -4.22
N GLU A 230 10.62 -23.94 -4.08
CA GLU A 230 9.94 -25.24 -4.05
C GLU A 230 8.85 -25.27 -2.97
N PRO A 231 7.75 -25.99 -3.22
CA PRO A 231 6.78 -26.30 -2.18
C PRO A 231 7.43 -27.25 -1.16
N SER A 232 7.53 -26.82 0.08
CA SER A 232 7.69 -27.71 1.24
C SER A 232 6.31 -28.11 1.74
#